data_AF-A0AAW6DZ35-F1
#
_entry.id   AF-A0AAW6DZ35-F1
#
_cell.length_a   1.000
_cell.length_b   1.000
_cell.length_c   1.000
_cell.angle_alpha   90.00
_cell.angle_beta   90.00
_cell.angle_gamma   90.00
#
_symmetry.space_group_name_H-M   'P 1'
#
loop_
_entity.id
_entity.type
_entity.pdbx_description
1 polymer ?
#
loop_
_entity_poly.entity_id
_entity_poly.type
_entity_poly.pdbx_seq_one_letter_code
_entity_poly.pdbx_strand_id
1 'polypeptide(L)'
;MAKNILTQSNDIINYDNLIAVSVEICPIDYAEDRVVDEPCIVAMDVNGGQTILFHSPNEDEVCAAMSDFIRWLQNEAFSTFEMPEGNEGGDA
;
A
#
# COMPACT_ATOMS: atom_id res chain seq x y z
N MET A 1 -18.78 0.63 7.87
CA MET A 1 -17.60 0.78 7.00
C MET A 1 -16.39 0.50 7.86
N ALA A 2 -15.57 -0.45 7.42
CA ALA A 2 -14.39 -0.84 8.15
C ALA A 2 -13.37 0.31 8.09
N LYS A 3 -13.13 0.96 9.23
CA LYS A 3 -12.18 2.08 9.36
C LYS A 3 -10.75 1.63 9.62
N ASN A 4 -10.53 0.32 9.74
CA ASN A 4 -9.33 -0.25 10.31
C ASN A 4 -8.76 -1.30 9.36
N ILE A 5 -7.46 -1.18 9.09
CA ILE A 5 -6.66 -2.17 8.37
C ILE A 5 -5.87 -2.94 9.43
N LEU A 6 -5.89 -4.28 9.35
CA LEU A 6 -5.05 -5.14 10.16
C LEU A 6 -3.80 -5.50 9.35
N THR A 7 -2.61 -5.13 9.83
CA THR A 7 -1.35 -5.44 9.14
C THR A 7 -0.97 -6.90 9.33
N GLN A 8 0.01 -7.39 8.54
CA GLN A 8 0.64 -8.69 8.78
C GLN A 8 1.23 -8.83 10.20
N SER A 9 1.69 -7.73 10.79
CA SER A 9 2.21 -7.68 12.16
C SER A 9 1.11 -7.64 13.24
N ASN A 10 -0.16 -7.73 12.84
CA ASN A 10 -1.37 -7.56 13.68
C ASN A 10 -1.53 -6.16 14.29
N ASP A 11 -0.95 -5.13 13.69
CA ASP A 11 -1.20 -3.75 14.06
C ASP A 11 -2.49 -3.24 13.41
N ILE A 12 -3.17 -2.33 14.10
CA ILE A 12 -4.41 -1.72 13.61
C ILE A 12 -4.11 -0.30 13.14
N ILE A 13 -4.34 -0.06 11.85
CA ILE A 13 -4.17 1.26 11.23
C ILE A 13 -5.54 1.84 10.88
N ASN A 14 -5.75 3.11 11.20
CA ASN A 14 -6.96 3.83 10.81
C ASN A 14 -6.82 4.36 9.37
N TYR A 15 -7.71 3.89 8.49
CA TYR A 15 -7.77 4.31 7.09
C TYR A 15 -8.00 5.81 6.90
N ASP A 16 -8.75 6.47 7.81
CA ASP A 16 -9.04 7.92 7.72
C ASP A 16 -7.76 8.78 7.77
N ASN A 17 -6.66 8.22 8.25
CA ASN A 17 -5.38 8.91 8.38
C ASN A 17 -4.39 8.60 7.25
N LEU A 18 -4.76 7.80 6.25
CA LEU A 18 -3.85 7.44 5.15
C LEU A 18 -3.86 8.48 4.03
N ILE A 19 -2.67 8.92 3.61
CA ILE A 19 -2.47 9.78 2.44
C ILE A 19 -2.28 8.94 1.18
N ALA A 20 -1.43 7.89 1.27
CA ALA A 20 -1.00 7.12 0.11
C ALA A 20 -0.67 5.68 0.50
N VAL A 21 -0.77 4.78 -0.47
CA VAL A 21 -0.27 3.41 -0.36
C VAL A 21 0.53 3.10 -1.63
N SER A 22 1.73 2.55 -1.46
CA SER A 22 2.71 2.28 -2.52
C SER A 22 3.32 0.88 -2.35
N VAL A 23 3.92 0.36 -3.43
CA VAL A 23 4.82 -0.79 -3.35
C VAL A 23 6.26 -0.27 -3.33
N GLU A 24 7.01 -0.66 -2.31
CA GLU A 24 8.40 -0.24 -2.08
C GLU A 24 9.25 -1.46 -1.68
N ILE A 25 10.58 -1.32 -1.77
CA ILE A 25 11.50 -2.32 -1.20
C ILE A 25 11.81 -1.88 0.23
N CYS A 26 11.52 -2.74 1.22
CA CYS A 26 11.77 -2.44 2.63
C CYS A 26 12.66 -3.52 3.28
N PRO A 27 13.50 -3.12 4.26
CA PRO A 27 14.25 -4.06 5.07
C PRO A 27 13.32 -4.79 6.05
N ILE A 28 13.20 -6.10 5.90
CA ILE A 28 12.41 -6.98 6.78
C ILE A 28 13.33 -7.70 7.75
N ASP A 29 13.06 -7.55 9.04
CA ASP A 29 13.77 -8.21 10.12
C ASP A 29 13.18 -9.60 10.39
N TYR A 30 13.89 -10.64 9.97
CA TYR A 30 13.58 -12.01 10.32
C TYR A 30 14.29 -12.40 11.61
N ALA A 31 13.58 -13.12 12.49
CA ALA A 31 14.20 -13.78 13.64
C ALA A 31 15.42 -14.57 13.15
N GLU A 32 16.56 -14.45 13.85
CA GLU A 32 17.93 -14.87 13.45
C GLU A 32 18.85 -13.76 12.87
N ASP A 33 18.60 -12.49 13.20
CA ASP A 33 19.53 -11.36 12.89
C ASP A 33 19.73 -11.15 11.38
N ARG A 34 18.73 -11.55 10.59
CA ARG A 34 18.75 -11.51 9.14
C ARG A 34 17.78 -10.45 8.64
N VAL A 35 18.34 -9.32 8.22
CA VAL A 35 17.58 -8.30 7.49
C VAL A 35 17.63 -8.61 6.00
N VAL A 36 16.45 -8.71 5.36
CA VAL A 36 16.32 -8.95 3.92
C VAL A 36 15.48 -7.85 3.30
N ASP A 37 15.96 -7.27 2.21
CA ASP A 37 15.18 -6.32 1.42
C ASP A 37 14.11 -7.07 0.61
N GLU A 38 12.83 -6.79 0.88
CA GLU A 38 11.70 -7.43 0.22
C GLU A 38 10.70 -6.40 -0.33
N PRO A 39 9.95 -6.75 -1.40
CA PRO A 39 8.79 -5.99 -1.81
C PRO A 39 7.73 -5.90 -0.70
N CYS A 40 7.24 -4.68 -0.48
CA CYS A 40 6.34 -4.32 0.60
C CYS A 40 5.25 -3.38 0.14
N ILE A 41 4.05 -3.54 0.66
CA ILE A 41 2.98 -2.55 0.60
C ILE A 41 3.17 -1.60 1.79
N VAL A 42 3.48 -0.34 1.50
CA VAL A 42 3.71 0.70 2.51
C VAL A 42 2.55 1.68 2.50
N ALA A 43 1.98 1.93 3.67
CA ALA A 43 0.99 2.98 3.89
C ALA A 43 1.65 4.20 4.52
N MET A 44 1.38 5.37 3.95
CA MET A 44 1.82 6.66 4.46
C MET A 44 0.65 7.39 5.11
N ASP A 45 0.83 7.85 6.35
CA ASP A 45 -0.18 8.59 7.10
C ASP A 45 -0.02 10.13 7.00
N VAL A 46 -1.04 10.85 7.47
CA VAL A 46 -1.12 12.32 7.49
C VAL A 46 0.00 13.00 8.27
N ASN A 47 0.65 12.29 9.19
CA ASN A 47 1.77 12.78 9.98
C ASN A 47 3.13 12.42 9.34
N GLY A 48 3.13 11.80 8.16
CA GLY A 48 4.32 11.31 7.48
C GLY A 48 4.86 9.98 8.02
N GLY A 49 4.11 9.30 8.88
CA GLY A 49 4.44 7.96 9.34
C GLY A 49 4.29 6.95 8.22
N GLN A 50 5.25 6.03 8.10
CA GLN A 50 5.20 4.90 7.18
C GLN A 50 4.95 3.61 7.97
N THR A 51 4.00 2.80 7.50
CA THR A 51 3.70 1.49 8.09
C THR A 51 3.65 0.43 7.00
N ILE A 52 4.32 -0.70 7.22
CA ILE A 52 4.25 -1.84 6.33
C ILE A 52 2.93 -2.57 6.57
N LEU A 53 2.10 -2.66 5.53
CA LEU A 53 0.84 -3.41 5.57
C LEU A 53 1.07 -4.90 5.30
N PHE A 54 1.94 -5.18 4.33
CA PHE A 54 2.23 -6.51 3.81
C PHE A 54 3.63 -6.54 3.19
N HIS A 55 4.34 -7.66 3.33
CA HIS A 55 5.56 -7.97 2.60
C HIS A 55 5.56 -9.44 2.15
N SER A 56 6.30 -9.73 1.09
CA SER A 56 6.62 -11.09 0.64
C SER A 56 7.88 -11.06 -0.21
N PRO A 57 8.73 -12.10 -0.15
CA PRO A 57 9.85 -12.26 -1.10
C PRO A 57 9.37 -12.46 -2.56
N ASN A 58 8.08 -12.73 -2.77
CA ASN A 58 7.47 -12.87 -4.08
C ASN A 58 6.76 -11.58 -4.51
N GLU A 59 7.31 -10.88 -5.50
CA GLU A 59 6.77 -9.61 -6.02
C GLU A 59 5.34 -9.77 -6.59
N ASP A 60 5.02 -10.91 -7.19
CA ASP A 60 3.68 -11.18 -7.74
C ASP A 60 2.63 -11.25 -6.63
N GLU A 61 2.98 -11.78 -5.45
CA GLU A 61 2.09 -11.81 -4.29
C GLU A 61 1.82 -10.40 -3.75
N VAL A 62 2.85 -9.54 -3.72
CA VAL A 62 2.72 -8.15 -3.28
C VAL A 62 1.85 -7.36 -4.25
N CYS A 63 2.05 -7.52 -5.55
CA CYS A 63 1.21 -6.89 -6.58
C CYS A 63 -0.25 -7.37 -6.52
N ALA A 64 -0.47 -8.67 -6.31
CA ALA A 64 -1.80 -9.23 -6.15
C ALA A 64 -2.49 -8.69 -4.88
N ALA A 65 -1.77 -8.65 -3.75
CA ALA A 65 -2.28 -8.11 -2.49
C ALA A 65 -2.60 -6.60 -2.61
N MET A 66 -1.78 -5.82 -3.31
CA MET A 66 -2.04 -4.41 -3.60
C MET A 66 -3.31 -4.23 -4.44
N SER A 67 -3.49 -5.06 -5.47
CA SER A 67 -4.69 -5.03 -6.32
C SER A 67 -5.95 -5.36 -5.52
N ASP A 68 -5.89 -6.37 -4.65
CA ASP A 68 -6.99 -6.73 -3.76
C ASP A 68 -7.29 -5.63 -2.74
N PHE A 69 -6.26 -5.00 -2.20
CA PHE A 69 -6.37 -3.88 -1.27
C PHE A 69 -7.04 -2.67 -1.93
N ILE A 70 -6.59 -2.26 -3.13
CA ILE A 70 -7.22 -1.18 -3.91
C ILE A 70 -8.68 -1.51 -4.19
N ARG A 71 -8.98 -2.74 -4.63
CA ARG A 71 -10.35 -3.19 -4.90
C ARG A 71 -11.22 -3.13 -3.64
N TRP A 72 -10.68 -3.53 -2.49
CA TRP A 72 -11.38 -3.40 -1.21
C TRP A 72 -11.64 -1.94 -0.85
N LEU A 73 -10.65 -1.05 -0.99
CA LEU A 73 -10.81 0.39 -0.78
C LEU A 73 -11.89 0.99 -1.66
N GLN A 74 -11.90 0.63 -2.95
CA GLN A 74 -12.91 1.09 -3.91
C GLN A 74 -14.32 0.56 -3.61
N ASN A 75 -14.43 -0.61 -2.99
CA ASN A 75 -15.72 -1.17 -2.57
C ASN A 75 -16.28 -0.50 -1.30
N GLU A 76 -15.41 -0.03 -0.39
CA GLU A 76 -15.82 0.70 0.83
C GLU A 76 -16.01 2.21 0.59
N ALA A 77 -15.22 2.83 -0.30
CA ALA A 77 -15.33 4.23 -0.67
C ALA A 77 -16.32 4.39 -1.83
N PHE A 78 -17.50 4.97 -1.59
CA PHE A 78 -18.44 5.31 -2.67
C PHE A 78 -17.74 6.22 -3.72
N SER A 79 -17.62 5.71 -4.96
CA SER A 79 -17.46 6.44 -6.23
C SER A 79 -16.13 7.16 -6.52
N THR A 80 -15.18 6.38 -7.05
CA THR A 80 -14.18 6.59 -8.14
C THR A 80 -13.45 7.92 -8.37
N PHE A 81 -12.12 7.83 -8.51
CA PHE A 81 -11.29 8.78 -9.26
C PHE A 81 -10.54 8.05 -10.39
N GLU A 82 -10.79 8.46 -11.64
CA GLU A 82 -9.99 8.08 -12.82
C GLU A 82 -8.91 9.13 -13.05
N MET A 83 -7.65 8.70 -13.18
CA MET A 83 -6.54 9.58 -13.49
C MET A 83 -6.34 9.63 -15.02
N PRO A 84 -6.53 10.78 -15.69
CA PRO A 84 -6.35 10.88 -17.13
C PRO A 84 -4.88 10.71 -17.52
N GLU A 85 -4.64 10.10 -18.69
CA GLU A 85 -3.33 10.06 -19.32
C GLU A 85 -2.84 11.50 -19.54
N GLY A 86 -1.61 11.78 -19.12
CA GLY A 86 -0.98 13.08 -19.35
C GLY A 86 -0.96 13.35 -20.84
N ASN A 87 -1.72 14.36 -21.27
CA ASN A 87 -1.75 14.84 -22.64
C ASN A 87 -0.33 15.21 -23.07
N GLU A 88 0.33 14.34 -23.85
CA GLU A 88 1.45 14.76 -24.68
C GLU A 88 0.92 15.87 -25.60
N GLY A 89 1.52 17.04 -25.44
CA GLY A 89 0.98 18.32 -25.88
C GLY A 89 0.67 18.40 -27.37
N GLY A 90 -0.20 19.36 -27.69
CA GLY A 90 -0.33 19.81 -29.06
C GLY A 90 1.00 20.36 -29.60
N ASP A 91 1.22 20.14 -30.89
CA ASP A 91 2.01 21.06 -31.70
C ASP A 91 1.47 21.07 -33.14
N ALA A 92 1.27 22.30 -33.62
CA ALA A 92 1.04 22.80 -34.99
C ALA A 92 -0.17 22.31 -35.82
#